data_AF-A0A7V9FZG7-F1
#
_entry.id   AF-A0A7V9FZG7-F1
#
_cell.length_a   1.000
_cell.length_b   1.000
_cell.length_c   1.000
_cell.angle_alpha   90.00
_cell.angle_beta   90.00
_cell.angle_gamma   90.00
#
_symmetry.space_group_name_H-M   'P 1'
#
loop_
_entity.id
_entity.type
_entity.pdbx_description
1 polymer ?
#
loop_
_entity_poly.entity_id
_entity_poly.type
_entity_poly.pdbx_seq_one_letter_code
_entity_poly.pdbx_strand_id
1 'polypeptide(L)'
;MKVRPRVTLSRVGLTFSTRVSTARSLAGRYVFLQRRTALGQWVSLKRVTLRATSAQTVAAASFRFTLPRGTSRVRILLPQAQAGGGYLAGISPVRTVVR
;
A
#
# COMPACT_ATOMS: atom_id res chain seq x y z
N MET A 1 -9.37 -9.83 -19.89
CA MET A 1 -9.87 -9.35 -18.58
C MET A 1 -8.70 -8.86 -17.71
N LYS A 2 -8.89 -7.87 -16.83
CA LYS A 2 -7.85 -7.41 -15.88
C LYS A 2 -8.34 -7.57 -14.45
N VAL A 3 -7.50 -8.08 -13.56
CA VAL A 3 -7.85 -8.38 -12.16
C VAL A 3 -7.38 -7.25 -11.24
N ARG A 4 -8.14 -6.95 -10.18
CA ARG A 4 -7.70 -6.01 -9.13
C ARG A 4 -6.92 -6.77 -8.06
N PRO A 5 -5.63 -6.43 -7.82
CA PRO A 5 -4.87 -7.00 -6.71
C PRO A 5 -5.53 -6.68 -5.37
N ARG A 6 -5.54 -7.65 -4.45
CA ARG A 6 -5.96 -7.40 -3.08
C ARG A 6 -4.83 -6.73 -2.33
N VAL A 7 -5.03 -5.48 -1.92
CA VAL A 7 -4.05 -4.69 -1.15
C VAL A 7 -4.61 -4.42 0.23
N THR A 8 -3.80 -4.66 1.27
CA THR A 8 -4.18 -4.37 2.65
C THR A 8 -3.21 -3.38 3.30
N LEU A 9 -3.73 -2.67 4.30
CA LEU A 9 -2.98 -1.74 5.14
C LEU A 9 -3.36 -2.00 6.59
N SER A 10 -2.35 -2.29 7.40
CA SER A 10 -2.42 -2.38 8.86
C SER A 10 -1.38 -1.46 9.49
N ARG A 11 -1.61 -1.10 10.75
CA ARG A 11 -0.71 -0.26 11.55
C ARG A 11 -0.69 -0.79 12.97
N VAL A 12 0.50 -0.85 13.56
CA VAL A 12 0.74 -1.14 14.98
C VAL A 12 1.74 -0.10 15.49
N GLY A 13 1.31 0.76 16.42
CA GLY A 13 2.12 1.91 16.84
C GLY A 13 2.51 2.79 15.64
N LEU A 14 3.81 3.02 15.44
CA LEU A 14 4.35 3.79 14.30
C LEU A 14 4.68 2.93 13.07
N THR A 15 4.49 1.61 13.16
CA THR A 15 4.82 0.66 12.10
C THR A 15 3.59 0.39 11.26
N PHE A 16 3.73 0.61 9.96
CA PHE A 16 2.74 0.23 8.97
C PHE A 16 3.17 -1.06 8.29
N SER A 17 2.19 -1.92 8.02
CA SER A 17 2.41 -3.12 7.23
C SER A 17 1.41 -3.16 6.08
N THR A 18 1.88 -3.61 4.93
CA THR A 18 1.05 -3.80 3.76
C THR A 18 1.30 -5.17 3.16
N ARG A 19 0.23 -5.77 2.65
CA ARG A 19 0.26 -7.04 1.93
C ARG A 19 -0.46 -6.86 0.61
N VAL A 20 0.12 -7.40 -0.44
CA VAL A 20 -0.44 -7.43 -1.78
C VAL A 20 -0.52 -8.89 -2.22
N SER A 21 -1.72 -9.32 -2.61
CA SER A 21 -1.96 -10.65 -3.16
C SER A 21 -2.20 -10.58 -4.67
N THR A 22 -1.39 -11.31 -5.41
CA THR A 22 -1.42 -11.45 -6.88
C THR A 22 -1.06 -12.89 -7.27
N ALA A 23 -1.35 -13.30 -8.51
CA ALA A 23 -0.98 -14.64 -8.98
C ALA A 23 0.54 -14.79 -9.24
N ARG A 24 1.27 -13.67 -9.23
CA ARG A 24 2.73 -13.64 -9.37
C ARG A 24 3.38 -12.92 -8.20
N SER A 25 4.68 -13.15 -8.03
CA SER A 25 5.50 -12.40 -7.09
C SER A 25 5.62 -10.94 -7.50
N LEU A 26 5.45 -10.06 -6.52
CA LEU A 26 5.71 -8.62 -6.62
C LEU A 26 6.93 -8.20 -5.79
N ALA A 27 7.80 -9.15 -5.45
CA ALA A 27 9.06 -8.84 -4.77
C ALA A 27 9.90 -7.85 -5.60
N GLY A 28 10.48 -6.83 -4.95
CA GLY A 28 11.23 -5.77 -5.61
C GLY A 28 10.37 -4.68 -6.26
N ARG A 29 9.05 -4.89 -6.41
CA ARG A 29 8.10 -3.83 -6.81
C ARG A 29 7.81 -2.91 -5.65
N TYR A 30 7.21 -1.76 -5.94
CA TYR A 30 6.88 -0.78 -4.90
C TYR A 30 5.41 -0.38 -4.87
N VAL A 31 4.99 0.05 -3.69
CA VAL A 31 3.71 0.70 -3.42
C VAL A 31 3.95 2.08 -2.82
N PHE A 32 2.93 2.92 -2.85
CA PHE A 32 2.94 4.23 -2.21
C PHE A 32 2.00 4.25 -1.01
N LEU A 33 2.51 4.72 0.13
CA LEU A 33 1.66 5.24 1.18
C LEU A 33 1.15 6.59 0.74
N GLN A 34 -0.17 6.73 0.63
CA GLN A 34 -0.83 7.98 0.31
C GLN A 34 -1.63 8.49 1.51
N ARG A 35 -1.74 9.82 1.62
CA ARG A 35 -2.61 10.50 2.58
C ARG A 35 -3.61 11.38 1.83
N ARG A 36 -4.83 11.46 2.37
CA ARG A 36 -5.84 12.40 1.91
C ARG A 36 -5.56 13.79 2.49
N THR A 37 -5.48 14.81 1.65
CA THR A 37 -5.36 16.21 2.05
C THR A 37 -6.72 16.76 2.49
N ALA A 38 -6.73 17.93 3.12
CA ALA A 38 -7.97 18.64 3.49
C ALA A 38 -8.83 18.94 2.25
N LEU A 39 -8.18 19.22 1.11
CA LEU A 39 -8.81 19.42 -0.21
C LEU A 39 -9.31 18.10 -0.86
N GLY A 40 -9.24 16.98 -0.14
CA GLY A 40 -9.73 15.68 -0.61
C GLY A 40 -8.81 14.93 -1.57
N GLN A 41 -7.67 15.51 -1.95
CA GLN A 41 -6.69 14.93 -2.88
C GLN A 41 -5.82 13.88 -2.20
N TRP A 42 -5.28 12.93 -2.97
CA TRP A 42 -4.35 11.92 -2.47
C TRP A 42 -2.93 12.27 -2.83
N VAL A 43 -2.09 12.47 -1.81
CA VAL A 43 -0.66 12.74 -1.98
C VAL A 43 0.17 11.56 -1.54
N SER A 44 1.18 11.20 -2.33
CA SER A 44 2.12 10.13 -2.01
C SER A 44 3.13 10.62 -0.97
N LEU A 45 3.15 9.97 0.19
CA LEU A 45 4.03 10.33 1.30
C LEU A 45 5.31 9.51 1.32
N LYS A 46 5.24 8.22 0.94
CA LYS A 46 6.38 7.31 1.01
C LYS A 46 6.28 6.21 -0.03
N ARG A 47 7.38 5.95 -0.74
CA ARG A 47 7.56 4.76 -1.57
C ARG A 47 8.06 3.61 -0.70
N VAL A 48 7.44 2.45 -0.83
CA VAL A 48 7.74 1.26 -0.03
C VAL A 48 7.94 0.07 -0.96
N THR A 49 9.13 -0.53 -0.89
CA THR A 49 9.46 -1.73 -1.69
C THR A 49 8.90 -2.97 -1.02
N LEU A 50 8.18 -3.78 -1.79
CA LEU A 50 7.63 -5.06 -1.38
C LEU A 50 8.72 -6.13 -1.36
N ARG A 51 8.67 -6.99 -0.36
CA ARG A 51 9.51 -8.17 -0.22
C ARG A 51 8.68 -9.43 -0.45
N ALA A 52 9.34 -10.49 -0.91
CA ALA A 52 8.73 -11.80 -0.99
C ALA A 52 8.30 -12.25 0.41
N THR A 53 7.20 -12.99 0.47
CA THR A 53 6.83 -13.77 1.65
C THR A 53 6.96 -15.26 1.33
N SER A 54 6.74 -16.13 2.32
CA SER A 54 6.75 -17.59 2.09
C SER A 54 5.76 -18.01 0.99
N ALA A 55 4.63 -17.31 0.85
CA ALA A 55 3.73 -17.47 -0.29
C ALA A 55 4.19 -16.59 -1.46
N GLN A 56 4.60 -17.19 -2.58
CA GLN A 56 5.04 -16.46 -3.78
C GLN A 56 3.97 -15.53 -4.39
N THR A 57 2.69 -15.82 -4.13
CA THR A 57 1.52 -15.03 -4.53
C THR A 57 1.28 -13.82 -3.61
N VAL A 58 2.09 -13.66 -2.56
CA VAL A 58 1.94 -12.63 -1.55
C VAL A 58 3.24 -11.89 -1.37
N ALA A 59 3.20 -10.58 -1.62
CA ALA A 59 4.30 -9.68 -1.33
C ALA A 59 3.92 -8.76 -0.17
N ALA A 60 4.85 -8.51 0.74
CA ALA A 60 4.59 -7.69 1.93
C ALA A 60 5.72 -6.71 2.21
N ALA A 61 5.37 -5.63 2.90
CA ALA A 61 6.36 -4.70 3.42
C ALA A 61 5.90 -4.15 4.77
N SER A 62 6.87 -3.96 5.66
CA SER A 62 6.68 -3.28 6.93
C SER A 62 7.61 -2.08 6.98
N PHE A 63 7.12 -0.93 7.41
CA PHE A 63 7.90 0.30 7.45
C PHE A 63 7.41 1.22 8.56
N ARG A 64 8.35 1.92 9.19
CA ARG A 64 8.01 2.99 10.14
C ARG A 64 7.69 4.27 9.39
N PHE A 65 6.63 4.95 9.81
CA PHE A 65 6.29 6.28 9.31
C PHE A 65 5.48 7.06 10.36
N THR A 66 5.79 8.35 10.49
CA THR A 66 5.10 9.24 11.42
C THR A 66 4.20 10.16 10.62
N LEU A 67 2.90 10.10 10.88
CA LEU A 67 1.94 11.04 10.30
C LEU A 67 1.97 12.37 11.07
N PRO A 68 1.54 13.48 10.43
CA PRO A 68 1.29 14.72 11.16
C PRO A 68 0.35 14.48 12.34
N ARG A 69 0.42 15.37 13.34
CA ARG A 69 -0.48 15.32 14.50
C ARG A 69 -1.94 15.46 14.05
N GLY A 70 -2.85 14.84 14.79
CA GLY A 70 -4.28 14.84 14.49
C GLY A 70 -4.73 13.68 13.61
N THR A 71 -5.83 13.88 12.89
CA THR A 71 -6.50 12.82 12.11
C THR A 71 -6.00 12.77 10.68
N SER A 72 -5.39 11.65 10.30
CA SER A 72 -4.91 11.39 8.95
C SER A 72 -5.65 10.22 8.32
N ARG A 73 -6.17 10.40 7.10
CA ARG A 73 -6.71 9.31 6.29
C ARG A 73 -5.63 8.82 5.32
N VAL A 74 -5.23 7.56 5.46
CA VAL A 74 -4.16 6.97 4.65
C VAL A 74 -4.62 5.73 3.88
N ARG A 75 -3.94 5.44 2.78
CA ARG A 75 -4.14 4.22 1.98
C ARG A 75 -2.83 3.79 1.34
N ILE A 76 -2.79 2.54 0.88
CA ILE A 76 -1.74 2.05 0.01
C ILE A 76 -2.23 2.06 -1.43
N LEU A 77 -1.39 2.54 -2.33
CA LEU A 77 -1.56 2.47 -3.77
C LEU A 77 -0.46 1.60 -4.37
N LEU A 78 -0.85 0.52 -5.05
CA LEU A 78 -0.01 -0.23 -5.98
C LEU A 78 -0.26 0.31 -7.40
N PRO A 79 0.71 1.01 -8.01
CA PRO A 79 0.58 1.50 -9.38
C PRO A 79 0.40 0.34 -10.38
N GLN A 80 -0.37 0.55 -11.45
CA GLN A 80 -0.57 -0.46 -12.50
C GLN A 80 0.77 -0.91 -13.12
N ALA A 81 1.71 0.03 -13.33
CA ALA A 81 3.05 -0.27 -13.84
C ALA A 81 3.84 -1.24 -12.92
N GLN A 82 3.53 -1.25 -11.62
CA GLN A 82 4.16 -2.15 -10.65
C GLN A 82 3.41 -3.48 -10.52
N ALA A 83 2.08 -3.48 -10.70
CA ALA A 83 1.28 -4.70 -10.74
C ALA A 83 1.56 -5.57 -11.99
N GLY A 84 1.93 -4.92 -13.10
CA GLY A 84 2.27 -5.53 -14.39
C GLY A 84 1.04 -5.93 -15.24
N GLY A 85 1.28 -6.47 -16.43
CA GLY A 85 0.22 -6.85 -17.40
C GLY A 85 -0.80 -7.85 -16.83
N GLY A 86 -2.08 -7.62 -17.07
CA GLY A 86 -3.18 -8.44 -16.53
C GLY A 86 -3.75 -7.95 -15.19
N TYR A 87 -3.11 -6.98 -14.53
CA TYR A 87 -3.63 -6.34 -13.32
C TYR A 87 -3.97 -4.87 -13.51
N LEU A 88 -4.96 -4.41 -12.75
CA LEU A 88 -5.24 -3.00 -12.53
C LEU A 88 -4.39 -2.47 -11.37
N ALA A 89 -4.37 -1.15 -11.19
CA ALA A 89 -3.83 -0.55 -9.97
C ALA A 89 -4.56 -1.11 -8.73
N GLY A 90 -3.79 -1.49 -7.72
CA GLY A 90 -4.31 -1.98 -6.45
C GLY A 90 -4.45 -0.85 -5.44
N ILE A 91 -5.57 -0.77 -4.73
CA ILE A 91 -5.80 0.25 -3.71
C ILE A 91 -6.27 -0.44 -2.44
N SER A 92 -5.69 -0.09 -1.29
CA SER A 92 -6.18 -0.60 0.00
C SER A 92 -7.43 0.15 0.46
N PRO A 93 -8.24 -0.44 1.34
CA PRO A 93 -9.19 0.33 2.15
C PRO A 93 -8.49 1.50 2.83
N VAL A 94 -9.21 2.62 2.96
CA VAL A 94 -8.72 3.80 3.67
C VAL A 94 -8.69 3.49 5.16
N ARG A 95 -7.59 3.84 5.82
CA ARG A 95 -7.44 3.76 7.28
C ARG A 95 -7.37 5.17 7.85
N THR A 96 -8.23 5.45 8.81
CA THR A 96 -8.12 6.64 9.64
C THR A 96 -7.12 6.36 10.75
N VAL A 97 -6.12 7.22 10.88
CA VAL A 97 -5.09 7.15 11.92
C VAL A 97 -5.15 8.44 12.71
N VAL A 98 -5.32 8.32 14.01
CA VAL A 98 -5.23 9.43 14.96
C VAL A 98 -3.87 9.32 15.66
N ARG A 99 -3.14 10.43 15.71
CA ARG A 99 -1.88 10.55 16.44
C ARG A 99 -2.04 11.54 17.57
#